data_AF-A0A0D0ASA5-F1
#
_entry.id   AF-A0A0D0ASA5-F1
#
_cell.length_a   1.000
_cell.length_b   1.000
_cell.length_c   1.000
_cell.angle_alpha   90.00
_cell.angle_beta   90.00
_cell.angle_gamma   90.00
#
_symmetry.space_group_name_H-M   'P 1'
#
loop_
_entity.id
_entity.type
_entity.pdbx_description
1 polymer ?
#
loop_
_entity_poly.entity_id
_entity_poly.type
_entity_poly.pdbx_seq_one_letter_code
_entity_poly.pdbx_strand_id
1 'polypeptide(L)'
;DSPVDLDDKHSRGFTNDACGRLLCPAELDWNDPVVRAGIRDRSEGYVVTDLSFPTYLYDKYTANPDDLEEGLFKSKILVQVCRTSIT
;
A
#
# COMPACT_ATOMS: atom_id res chain seq x y z
N ASP A 1 15.69 0.79 -7.56
CA ASP A 1 14.65 1.34 -8.45
C ASP A 1 15.23 2.33 -9.42
N SER A 2 14.85 2.20 -10.69
CA SER A 2 15.17 3.18 -11.72
C SER A 2 14.41 4.49 -11.46
N PRO A 3 14.91 5.65 -11.89
CA PRO A 3 14.19 6.92 -11.77
C PRO A 3 12.78 6.83 -12.37
N VAL A 4 11.80 7.40 -11.68
CA VAL A 4 10.42 7.46 -12.19
C VAL A 4 10.39 8.48 -13.33
N ASP A 5 10.03 8.01 -14.52
CA ASP A 5 9.74 8.87 -15.65
C ASP A 5 8.49 9.72 -15.34
N LEU A 6 8.60 11.04 -15.53
CA LEU A 6 7.55 11.98 -15.18
C LEU A 6 6.38 11.96 -16.16
N ASP A 7 6.64 11.62 -17.42
CA ASP A 7 5.65 11.58 -18.49
C ASP A 7 5.06 10.16 -18.68
N ASP A 8 5.78 9.14 -18.21
CA ASP A 8 5.30 7.77 -18.19
C ASP A 8 4.67 7.37 -16.83
N LYS A 9 3.48 6.77 -16.90
CA LYS A 9 2.73 6.27 -15.73
C LYS A 9 2.76 4.76 -15.59
N HIS A 10 3.33 4.02 -16.55
CA HIS A 10 3.38 2.55 -16.52
C HIS A 10 4.22 2.00 -15.37
N SER A 11 5.24 2.75 -14.94
CA SER A 11 6.12 2.39 -13.83
C SER A 11 5.58 2.76 -12.44
N ARG A 12 4.32 3.23 -12.33
CA ARG A 12 3.73 3.71 -11.06
C ARG A 12 2.82 2.65 -10.42
N GLY A 13 2.32 2.93 -9.21
CA GLY A 13 1.40 2.04 -8.51
C GLY A 13 2.02 0.68 -8.21
N PHE A 14 1.29 -0.42 -8.42
CA PHE A 14 1.75 -1.79 -8.15
C PHE A 14 2.90 -2.27 -9.05
N THR A 15 3.19 -1.59 -10.17
CA THR A 15 4.38 -1.88 -10.98
C THR A 15 5.67 -1.51 -10.23
N ASN A 16 5.64 -0.48 -9.38
CA ASN A 16 6.77 -0.09 -8.55
C ASN A 16 6.75 -0.83 -7.22
N ASP A 17 7.86 -1.44 -6.82
CA ASP A 17 7.94 -2.22 -5.58
C ASP A 17 7.81 -1.36 -4.31
N ALA A 18 8.34 -0.13 -4.30
CA ALA A 18 8.22 0.76 -3.15
C ALA A 18 6.78 1.25 -2.97
N CYS A 19 6.10 1.65 -4.06
CA CYS A 19 4.68 2.00 -4.01
C CYS A 19 3.82 0.79 -3.69
N GLY A 20 4.11 -0.37 -4.28
CA GLY A 20 3.38 -1.61 -4.05
C GLY A 20 3.36 -2.02 -2.58
N ARG A 21 4.50 -1.94 -1.87
CA ARG A 21 4.56 -2.17 -0.41
C ARG A 21 3.62 -1.27 0.39
N LEU A 22 3.40 -0.03 -0.05
CA LEU A 22 2.52 0.92 0.64
C LEU A 22 1.05 0.73 0.28
N LEU A 23 0.77 0.36 -0.97
CA LEU A 23 -0.59 0.21 -1.50
C LEU A 23 -1.19 -1.18 -1.30
N CYS A 24 -0.36 -2.19 -1.00
CA CYS A 24 -0.82 -3.55 -0.75
C CYS A 24 -1.89 -3.55 0.35
N PRO A 25 -2.99 -4.31 0.19
CA PRO A 25 -3.96 -4.55 1.26
C PRO A 25 -3.23 -4.98 2.53
N ALA A 26 -3.61 -4.40 3.67
CA ALA A 26 -2.87 -4.60 4.91
C ALA A 26 -2.92 -6.04 5.44
N GLU A 27 -3.88 -6.84 4.94
CA GLU A 27 -4.04 -8.26 5.22
C GLU A 27 -3.10 -9.17 4.41
N LEU A 28 -2.38 -8.61 3.43
CA LEU A 28 -1.48 -9.35 2.52
C LEU A 28 -0.02 -8.91 2.72
N ASP A 29 0.92 -9.84 2.52
CA ASP A 29 2.35 -9.54 2.56
C ASP A 29 2.91 -9.29 1.16
N TRP A 30 3.23 -8.04 0.82
CA TRP A 30 3.85 -7.69 -0.45
C TRP A 30 5.20 -8.38 -0.70
N ASN A 31 5.92 -8.80 0.35
CA ASN A 31 7.19 -9.51 0.21
C ASN A 31 6.99 -10.94 -0.25
N ASP A 32 5.77 -11.49 -0.12
CA ASP A 32 5.41 -12.76 -0.74
C ASP A 32 5.33 -12.57 -2.27
N PRO A 33 6.18 -13.25 -3.06
CA PRO A 33 6.15 -13.14 -4.51
C PRO A 33 4.82 -13.57 -5.13
N VAL A 34 4.06 -14.46 -4.49
CA VAL A 34 2.74 -14.90 -4.96
C VAL A 34 1.73 -13.78 -4.80
N VAL A 35 1.71 -13.10 -3.64
CA VAL A 35 0.87 -11.93 -3.41
C VAL A 35 1.18 -10.84 -4.43
N ARG A 36 2.47 -10.52 -4.61
CA ARG A 36 2.90 -9.47 -5.55
C ARG A 36 2.52 -9.79 -6.99
N ALA A 37 2.71 -11.03 -7.44
CA ALA A 37 2.31 -11.46 -8.78
C ALA A 37 0.77 -11.42 -8.93
N GLY A 38 0.05 -11.99 -7.96
CA GLY A 38 -1.41 -12.02 -7.96
C GLY A 38 -2.05 -10.64 -8.04
N ILE A 39 -1.54 -9.66 -7.27
CA ILE A 39 -2.02 -8.28 -7.30
C ILE A 39 -1.77 -7.63 -8.67
N ARG A 40 -0.57 -7.85 -9.26
CA ARG A 40 -0.21 -7.30 -10.58
C ARG A 40 -1.05 -7.87 -11.71
N ASP A 41 -1.29 -9.18 -11.65
CA ASP A 41 -2.06 -9.91 -12.66
C ASP A 41 -3.56 -9.83 -12.43
N ARG A 42 -4.00 -9.27 -11.30
CA ARG A 42 -5.39 -9.24 -10.83
C ARG A 42 -6.02 -10.63 -10.77
N SER A 43 -5.24 -11.59 -10.27
CA SER A 43 -5.67 -12.97 -10.09
C SER A 43 -6.76 -13.10 -9.04
N GLU A 44 -7.57 -14.15 -9.13
CA GLU A 44 -8.60 -14.47 -8.13
C GLU A 44 -7.96 -14.55 -6.73
N GLY A 45 -8.60 -13.92 -5.74
CA GLY A 45 -8.07 -13.81 -4.37
C GLY A 45 -7.08 -12.66 -4.13
N TYR A 46 -6.60 -11.98 -5.19
CA TYR A 46 -5.63 -10.87 -5.08
C TYR A 46 -6.14 -9.57 -5.71
N VAL A 47 -7.43 -9.49 -6.02
CA VAL A 47 -8.07 -8.28 -6.52
C VAL A 47 -8.20 -7.27 -5.38
N VAL A 48 -7.45 -6.16 -5.48
CA VAL A 48 -7.57 -5.04 -4.55
C VAL A 48 -8.85 -4.27 -4.85
N THR A 49 -9.71 -4.11 -3.83
CA THR A 49 -11.02 -3.43 -3.96
C THR A 49 -11.05 -2.13 -3.15
N ASP A 50 -12.16 -1.41 -3.22
CA ASP A 50 -12.45 -0.23 -2.41
C ASP A 50 -12.59 -0.52 -0.91
N LEU A 51 -12.79 -1.79 -0.54
CA LEU A 51 -12.84 -2.25 0.85
C LEU A 51 -11.45 -2.64 1.40
N SER A 52 -10.43 -2.73 0.54
CA SER A 52 -9.07 -3.09 0.95
C SER A 52 -8.34 -1.88 1.50
N PHE A 53 -8.09 -1.85 2.81
CA PHE A 53 -7.28 -0.78 3.39
C PHE A 53 -5.81 -0.95 3.00
N PRO A 54 -5.18 0.06 2.36
CA PRO A 54 -3.78 -0.02 2.03
C PRO A 54 -2.90 0.10 3.28
N THR A 55 -1.79 -0.63 3.26
CA THR A 55 -0.82 -0.72 4.35
C THR A 55 -0.32 0.66 4.83
N TYR A 56 -0.21 1.65 3.94
CA TYR A 56 0.24 2.99 4.31
C TYR A 56 -0.68 3.73 5.28
N LEU A 57 -1.91 3.27 5.53
CA LEU A 57 -2.79 3.87 6.53
C LEU A 57 -2.41 3.50 7.97
N TYR A 58 -1.73 2.36 8.15
CA TYR A 58 -1.47 1.78 9.46
C TYR A 58 -0.20 2.31 10.12
N ASP A 59 -0.18 2.33 11.46
CA ASP A 59 1.05 2.57 12.21
C ASP A 59 2.14 1.58 11.78
N LYS A 60 3.37 2.09 11.65
CA LYS A 60 4.53 1.32 11.17
C LYS A 60 4.33 0.56 9.85
N TYR A 61 3.26 0.85 9.09
CA TYR A 61 2.91 0.15 7.86
C TYR A 61 2.64 -1.35 8.10
N THR A 62 1.94 -1.70 9.17
CA THR A 62 1.56 -3.10 9.46
C THR A 62 0.22 -3.12 10.19
N ALA A 63 -0.72 -3.94 9.74
CA ALA A 63 -1.98 -4.19 10.44
C ALA A 63 -1.84 -5.32 11.46
N ASN A 64 -2.60 -5.24 12.54
CA ASN A 64 -2.76 -6.36 13.46
C ASN A 64 -3.83 -7.32 12.88
N PRO A 65 -3.51 -8.59 12.59
CA PRO A 65 -4.49 -9.54 12.03
C PRO A 65 -5.63 -9.87 13.02
N ASP A 66 -5.42 -9.68 14.33
CA ASP A 66 -6.43 -9.92 15.36
C ASP A 66 -7.35 -8.71 15.57
N ASP A 67 -6.90 -7.51 15.17
CA ASP A 67 -7.64 -6.24 15.28
C ASP A 67 -7.22 -5.27 14.16
N LEU A 68 -7.97 -5.28 13.05
CA LEU A 68 -7.70 -4.42 11.89
C LEU A 68 -7.99 -2.93 12.16
N GLU A 69 -8.63 -2.56 13.27
CA GLU A 69 -8.78 -1.14 13.62
C GLU A 69 -7.53 -0.62 14.37
N GLU A 70 -6.74 -1.53 14.95
CA GLU A 70 -5.51 -1.18 15.62
C GLU A 70 -4.51 -0.57 14.63
N GLY A 71 -4.10 0.67 14.93
CA GLY A 71 -3.12 1.38 14.11
C GLY A 71 -3.67 2.03 12.85
N LEU A 72 -4.94 1.82 12.50
CA LEU A 72 -5.55 2.44 11.33
C LEU A 72 -5.53 3.97 11.42
N PHE A 73 -5.18 4.63 10.32
CA PHE A 73 -4.96 6.07 10.19
C PHE A 73 -3.88 6.68 11.10
N LYS A 74 -2.93 5.87 11.61
CA LYS A 74 -1.85 6.34 12.48
C LYS A 74 -0.47 6.34 11.81
N SER A 75 -0.39 6.09 10.51
CA SER A 75 0.90 6.09 9.82
C SER A 75 1.60 7.44 9.82
N LYS A 76 2.93 7.43 9.85
CA LYS A 76 3.74 8.65 9.86
C LYS A 76 3.51 9.54 8.64
N ILE A 77 3.33 8.95 7.46
CA ILE A 77 3.09 9.70 6.22
C ILE A 77 1.74 10.42 6.28
N LEU A 78 0.69 9.72 6.71
CA LEU A 78 -0.65 10.31 6.82
C LEU A 78 -0.69 11.46 7.83
N VAL A 79 -0.11 11.22 9.02
CA VAL A 79 -0.01 12.23 10.08
C VAL A 79 0.79 13.45 9.62
N GLN A 80 1.87 13.26 8.86
CA GLN A 80 2.68 14.36 8.35
C GLN A 80 1.92 15.19 7.32
N VAL A 81 1.22 14.55 6.37
CA VAL A 81 0.40 15.24 5.37
C VAL A 81 -0.68 16.08 6.04
N CYS A 82 -1.45 15.48 6.97
CA CYS A 82 -2.49 16.20 7.70
C CYS A 82 -1.95 17.40 8.47
N ARG A 83 -0.77 17.29 9.10
CA ARG A 83 -0.15 18.44 9.78
C ARG A 83 0.21 19.55 8.81
N THR A 84 0.82 19.22 7.67
CA THR A 84 1.26 20.22 6.70
C THR A 84 0.10 20.91 6.00
N SER A 85 -1.01 20.20 5.75
CA SER A 85 -2.18 20.75 5.06
C SER A 85 -3.03 21.71 5.91
N ILE A 86 -2.74 21.84 7.20
CA ILE A 86 -3.45 22.73 8.14
C ILE A 86 -2.65 24.05 8.38
N THR A 87 -1.55 24.24 7.65
CA THR A 87 -0.71 25.46 7.66
C THR A 87 -0.81 26.19 6.35
#